data_AF-A0A952DQG9-F1
#
_entry.id   AF-A0A952DQG9-F1
#
_cell.length_a   1.000
_cell.length_b   1.000
_cell.length_c   1.000
_cell.angle_alpha   90.00
_cell.angle_beta   90.00
_cell.angle_gamma   90.00
#
_symmetry.space_group_name_H-M   'P 1'
#
loop_
_entity.id
_entity.type
_entity.pdbx_description
1 polymer ?
#
loop_
_entity_poly.entity_id
_entity_poly.type
_entity_poly.pdbx_seq_one_letter_code
_entity_poly.pdbx_strand_id
1 'polypeptide(L)' 'MGALIALCPDTGRPFETGIETDPASMALTPPCTANILCPHCRSIHPIAKRDFLVCEMVDGLLVYQRAA' A
#
# COMPACT_ATOMS: atom_id res chain seq x y z
N MET A 1 -5.32 -10.34 -7.51
CA MET A 1 -4.21 -10.07 -6.57
C MET A 1 -3.42 -8.92 -7.15
N GLY A 2 -3.05 -7.96 -6.32
CA GLY A 2 -2.40 -6.71 -6.68
C GLY A 2 -1.32 -6.31 -5.67
N ALA A 3 -0.52 -5.31 -6.02
CA ALA A 3 0.57 -4.82 -5.18
C ALA A 3 0.03 -3.89 -4.08
N LEU A 4 0.50 -4.08 -2.84
CA LEU A 4 0.23 -3.16 -1.76
C LEU A 4 1.17 -1.95 -1.87
N ILE A 5 0.58 -0.78 -2.07
CA ILE A 5 1.24 0.50 -2.31
C ILE A 5 1.12 1.37 -1.06
N ALA A 6 2.24 1.98 -0.71
CA ALA A 6 2.38 2.99 0.33
C ALA A 6 2.63 4.37 -0.27
N LEU A 7 2.26 5.44 0.45
CA LEU A 7 2.68 6.80 0.12
C LEU A 7 3.77 7.25 1.10
N CYS A 8 4.88 7.76 0.57
CA CYS A 8 5.93 8.34 1.42
C CYS A 8 5.45 9.69 1.99
N PRO A 9 5.43 9.88 3.32
CA PRO A 9 4.99 11.15 3.93
C PRO A 9 5.93 12.32 3.65
N ASP A 10 7.23 12.06 3.48
CA ASP A 10 8.22 13.11 3.21
C ASP A 10 8.25 13.53 1.74
N THR A 11 8.11 12.58 0.81
CA THR A 11 8.28 12.84 -0.63
C THR A 11 6.96 12.91 -1.40
N GLY A 12 5.86 12.45 -0.80
CA GLY A 12 4.56 12.31 -1.44
C GLY A 12 4.51 11.23 -2.55
N ARG A 13 5.58 10.47 -2.74
CA ARG A 13 5.67 9.48 -3.84
C ARG A 13 5.07 8.14 -3.43
N PRO A 14 4.25 7.51 -4.30
CA PRO A 14 3.81 6.13 -4.09
C PRO A 14 4.95 5.15 -4.34
N PHE A 15 4.99 4.07 -3.57
CA PHE A 15 5.96 3.00 -3.76
C PHE A 15 5.38 1.64 -3.36
N GLU A 16 5.85 0.59 -4.02
CA GLU A 16 5.46 -0.79 -3.74
C GLU A 16 6.12 -1.28 -2.45
N THR A 17 5.35 -1.96 -1.60
CA THR A 17 5.84 -2.50 -0.32
C THR A 17 6.48 -3.89 -0.47
N GLY A 18 6.36 -4.51 -1.65
CA GLY A 18 6.75 -5.90 -1.91
C GLY A 18 5.75 -6.94 -1.41
N ILE A 19 4.61 -6.50 -0.84
CA ILE A 19 3.52 -7.36 -0.42
C ILE A 19 2.46 -7.40 -1.52
N GLU A 20 2.08 -8.59 -1.95
CA GLU A 20 0.95 -8.82 -2.84
C GLU A 20 -0.28 -9.22 -2.03
N THR A 21 -1.42 -8.60 -2.34
CA THR A 21 -2.68 -8.82 -1.63
C THR A 21 -3.87 -8.44 -2.50
N ASP A 22 -5.08 -8.57 -2.00
CA ASP A 22 -6.30 -8.14 -2.69
C ASP A 22 -7.17 -7.30 -1.74
N PRO A 23 -8.08 -6.46 -2.26
CA PRO A 23 -8.89 -5.58 -1.43
C PRO A 23 -9.75 -6.31 -0.40
N ALA A 24 -10.22 -7.53 -0.72
CA ALA A 24 -11.06 -8.31 0.18
C ALA A 24 -10.26 -8.87 1.37
N SER A 25 -9.09 -9.45 1.11
CA SER A 25 -8.15 -9.89 2.14
C SER A 25 -7.70 -8.73 3.02
N MET A 26 -7.42 -7.58 2.41
CA MET A 26 -7.03 -6.38 3.15
C MET A 26 -8.19 -5.86 4.01
N ALA A 27 -9.43 -5.87 3.52
CA ALA A 27 -10.60 -5.48 4.33
C ALA A 27 -10.75 -6.35 5.59
N LEU A 28 -10.45 -7.65 5.51
CA LEU A 28 -10.50 -8.58 6.65
C LEU A 28 -9.31 -8.45 7.60
N THR A 29 -8.24 -7.79 7.19
CA THR A 29 -7.05 -7.60 8.03
C THR A 29 -7.37 -6.63 9.17
N PRO A 30 -7.06 -6.97 10.44
CA PRO A 30 -7.25 -6.05 11.57
C PRO A 30 -6.49 -4.72 11.37
N PRO A 31 -6.94 -3.63 12.02
CA PRO A 31 -6.17 -2.38 12.04
C PRO A 31 -4.74 -2.64 12.52
N CYS A 32 -3.77 -2.33 11.68
CA CYS A 32 -2.36 -2.52 11.97
C CYS A 32 -1.54 -1.32 11.48
N THR A 33 -0.33 -1.20 12.01
CA THR A 33 0.68 -0.25 11.52
C THR A 33 1.89 -1.05 11.09
N ALA A 34 2.32 -0.89 9.85
CA ALA A 34 3.52 -1.52 9.32
C ALA A 34 4.66 -0.50 9.24
N ASN A 35 5.86 -0.92 9.64
CA ASN A 35 7.07 -0.12 9.49
C ASN A 35 7.72 -0.46 8.14
N ILE A 36 7.70 0.46 7.19
CA ILE A 36 8.17 0.23 5.83
C ILE A 36 9.33 1.16 5.50
N LEU A 37 10.42 0.59 4.99
CA LEU A 37 11.54 1.35 4.45
C LEU A 37 11.14 1.97 3.12
N CYS A 38 11.12 3.30 3.05
CA CYS A 38 10.84 4.00 1.81
C CYS A 38 12.08 4.00 0.90
N PRO A 39 11.98 3.55 -0.37
CA PRO A 39 13.11 3.60 -1.31
C PRO A 39 13.46 5.03 -1.75
N HIS A 40 12.57 6.01 -1.57
CA HIS A 40 12.77 7.38 -2.02
C HIS A 40 13.51 8.25 -1.01
N CYS A 41 13.06 8.28 0.26
CA CYS A 41 13.73 9.07 1.31
C CYS A 41 14.69 8.24 2.17
N ARG A 42 14.68 6.90 2.03
CA ARG A 42 15.50 5.94 2.79
C ARG A 42 15.23 5.93 4.30
N SER A 43 14.09 6.45 4.73
CA SER A 43 13.61 6.40 6.11
C SER A 43 12.57 5.30 6.29
N ILE A 44 12.41 4.82 7.52
CA ILE A 44 11.35 3.90 7.90
C ILE A 44 10.11 4.71 8.29
N HIS A 45 8.97 4.39 7.68
CA HIS A 45 7.69 5.04 8.00
C HIS A 45 6.72 4.06 8.66
N PRO A 46 6.10 4.46 9.78
CA PRO A 46 4.93 3.78 10.29
C PRO A 46 3.72 4.14 9.40
N ILE A 47 3.19 3.16 8.68
CA ILE A 47 2.03 3.34 7.79
C ILE A 47 0.88 2.50 8.34
N ALA A 48 -0.24 3.15 8.62
CA ALA A 48 -1.44 2.47 9.10
C ALA A 48 -2.15 1.79 7.93
N LYS A 49 -2.86 0.69 8.22
CA LYS A 49 -3.65 -0.09 7.25
C LYS A 49 -4.44 0.81 6.28
N ARG A 50 -5.19 1.77 6.83
CA ARG A 50 -6.07 2.70 6.10
C ARG A 50 -5.37 3.57 5.05
N ASP A 51 -4.06 3.73 5.18
CA ASP A 51 -3.23 4.58 4.34
C ASP A 51 -2.58 3.79 3.19
N PHE A 52 -2.75 2.46 3.16
CA PHE A 52 -2.35 1.63 2.02
C PHE A 52 -3.37 1.67 0.89
N LEU A 53 -2.85 1.47 -0.32
CA LEU A 53 -3.63 1.21 -1.52
C LEU A 53 -3.30 -0.18 -2.05
N VAL A 54 -4.30 -0.91 -2.51
CA VAL A 54 -4.08 -2.10 -3.35
C VAL A 54 -4.12 -1.63 -4.81
N CYS A 55 -3.05 -1.88 -5.53
CA CYS A 55 -2.94 -1.60 -6.96
C CYS A 55 -3.07 -2.90 -7.74
N GLU A 56 -4.13 -2.99 -8.54
CA GLU A 56 -4.40 -4.15 -9.37
C GLU A 56 -4.71 -3.75 -10.80
N MET A 57 -4.48 -4.66 -11.74
CA MET A 57 -4.83 -4.48 -13.13
C MET A 57 -6.16 -5.16 -13.42
N VAL A 58 -7.18 -4.37 -13.77
CA VAL A 58 -8.54 -4.84 -14.07
C VAL A 58 -8.91 -4.36 -15.46
N ASP A 59 -9.24 -5.28 -16.37
CA ASP A 59 -9.58 -4.97 -17.78
C ASP A 59 -8.54 -4.08 -18.49
N GLY A 60 -7.25 -4.27 -18.17
CA GLY A 60 -6.15 -3.48 -18.73
C GLY A 60 -5.96 -2.08 -18.13
N LEU A 61 -6.72 -1.73 -17.09
CA LEU A 61 -6.59 -0.47 -16.35
C LEU A 61 -5.94 -0.73 -14.99
N LEU A 62 -5.04 0.18 -14.59
CA LEU A 62 -4.50 0.21 -13.24
C LEU A 62 -5.54 0.84 -12.30
N VAL A 63 -6.00 0.05 -11.34
CA VAL A 63 -6.98 0.46 -10.33
C VAL A 63 -6.28 0.52 -8.98
N TYR A 64 -6.50 1.63 -8.26
CA TYR A 64 -5.99 1.83 -6.91
C TYR A 64 -7.16 1.87 -5.94
N GLN A 65 -7.22 0.93 -5.01
CA GLN A 65 -8.29 0.85 -4.02
C GLN A 65 -7.71 1.03 -2.61
N ARG A 66 -8.36 1.85 -1.79
CA ARG A 66 -7.95 1.97 -0.38
C ARG A 66 -8.18 0.65 0.34
N ALA A 67 -7.15 0.25 1.09
CA ALA A 67 -7.26 -0.74 2.14
C ALA A 67 -8.16 -0.17 3.25
N ALA A 68 -9.46 -0.49 3.23
CA ALA A 68 -10.48 0.12 4.10
C ALA A 68 -10.11 0.16 5.60
#